data_AF-A0A7C7VID2-F1
#
_entry.id   AF-A0A7C7VID2-F1
#
_cell.length_a   1.000
_cell.length_b   1.000
_cell.length_c   1.000
_cell.angle_alpha   90.00
_cell.angle_beta   90.00
_cell.angle_gamma   90.00
#
_symmetry.space_group_name_H-M   'P 1'
#
loop_
_entity.id
_entity.type
_entity.pdbx_description
1 polymer ?
#
loop_
_entity_poly.entity_id
_entity_poly.type
_entity_poly.pdbx_seq_one_letter_code
_entity_poly.pdbx_strand_id
1 'polypeptide(L)'
;MKLTKIPIIGLIALTLLAGNAMATTKMSMDVKNAKVKELNKKCITCHLKENKSLVFQWENSPHAAAKEGQIACYNCHAADKGDQLGYDHEGAFIKTILTPNDCGYCHERESKEMTNSHHATAGEIMASLDNVLGEVICSMEDKADAVNGCWQCHGSIVKVMKDKKGNILKNEYKAVQIDPSTWPNTGIGRINPDGSKGSCMACHSKHSFRSSVARQPENCGKCHIGPDHPQKEIYEESKHGIAYYSAVREDAQNGMNILKQGTWVLGKDYYTAPTCSTCHMGSFIQLNGSVAQNTHNVGDRISWNLRAPISIHLNRVIFTDGTVADVPGDIPPQPGQKAKYKTYVLKQGKLKKVMAEKQVKSVLSWKQRRKNMMGVCKSCHGMQQVENFYKQFDALVITYNEKFAKPAKKLWSEMKKDGLVKGSLFHSDAGWAWWELWHHQGRRARHGAAMSGPDYTHWHGMYDVAHVFYFEYLPEIIRLAEEHGKTAKYKKIIDTLLDKPEHKWFKAGFGEEVEKMIKE
;
A
#
# COMPACT_ATOMS: atom_id res chain seq x y z
N MET A 1 27.04 -48.41 -45.90
CA MET A 1 27.40 -47.60 -44.73
C MET A 1 26.10 -47.28 -43.98
N LYS A 2 25.94 -47.79 -42.75
CA LYS A 2 24.67 -47.87 -42.04
C LYS A 2 24.23 -46.50 -41.50
N LEU A 3 22.99 -46.12 -41.80
CA LEU A 3 22.25 -45.03 -41.17
C LEU A 3 21.92 -45.40 -39.71
N THR A 4 22.53 -44.71 -38.75
CA THR A 4 22.18 -44.79 -37.33
C THR A 4 21.12 -43.75 -36.99
N LYS A 5 19.90 -44.23 -36.71
CA LYS A 5 18.79 -43.45 -36.14
C LYS A 5 19.13 -43.09 -34.68
N ILE A 6 19.14 -41.81 -34.35
CA ILE A 6 19.17 -41.31 -32.96
C ILE A 6 17.71 -41.21 -32.49
N PRO A 7 17.30 -41.81 -31.36
CA PRO A 7 15.96 -41.67 -30.85
C PRO A 7 15.83 -40.30 -30.15
N ILE A 8 14.90 -39.48 -30.64
CA ILE A 8 14.45 -38.28 -29.92
C ILE A 8 13.58 -38.77 -28.76
N ILE A 9 14.18 -38.85 -27.57
CA ILE A 9 13.43 -39.01 -26.32
C ILE A 9 12.78 -37.66 -26.05
N GLY A 10 11.50 -37.54 -26.42
CA GLY A 10 10.65 -36.43 -26.02
C GLY A 10 10.49 -36.44 -24.51
N LEU A 11 11.25 -35.58 -23.83
CA LEU A 11 11.05 -35.29 -22.42
C LEU A 11 9.73 -34.52 -22.28
N ILE A 12 8.62 -35.25 -22.13
CA ILE A 12 7.36 -34.67 -21.68
C ILE A 12 7.61 -34.25 -20.24
N ALA A 13 7.98 -32.99 -20.06
CA ALA A 13 7.96 -32.33 -18.77
C ALA A 13 6.50 -32.29 -18.30
N LEU A 14 6.10 -33.31 -17.55
CA LEU A 14 4.88 -33.31 -16.77
C LEU A 14 5.05 -32.21 -15.72
N THR A 15 4.68 -30.98 -16.08
CA THR A 15 4.38 -29.95 -15.10
C THR A 15 3.21 -30.49 -14.29
N LEU A 16 3.52 -31.16 -13.18
CA LEU A 16 2.60 -31.29 -12.06
C LEU A 16 2.18 -29.87 -11.70
N LEU A 17 1.00 -29.48 -12.20
CA LEU A 17 0.20 -28.45 -11.58
C LEU A 17 0.02 -28.91 -10.13
N ALA A 18 0.88 -28.40 -9.25
CA ALA A 18 0.61 -28.44 -7.82
C ALA A 18 -0.76 -27.79 -7.67
N GLY A 19 -1.79 -28.61 -7.45
CA GLY A 19 -3.11 -28.11 -7.11
C GLY A 19 -2.90 -27.16 -5.94
N ASN A 20 -3.34 -25.91 -6.09
CA ASN A 20 -3.36 -24.96 -4.99
C ASN A 20 -4.10 -25.64 -3.86
N ALA A 21 -3.38 -26.02 -2.80
CA ALA A 21 -4.00 -26.55 -1.59
C ALA A 21 -4.94 -25.45 -1.11
N MET A 22 -6.24 -25.68 -1.29
CA MET A 22 -7.27 -24.74 -0.87
C MET A 22 -7.28 -24.73 0.66
N ALA A 23 -7.31 -23.53 1.19
CA ALA A 23 -6.76 -23.24 2.50
C ALA A 23 -7.80 -23.47 3.64
N THR A 24 -9.11 -23.36 3.33
CA THR A 24 -10.24 -23.87 4.10
C THR A 24 -10.79 -25.16 3.46
N THR A 25 -11.17 -26.14 4.27
CA THR A 25 -11.61 -27.45 3.75
C THR A 25 -13.00 -27.36 3.10
N LYS A 26 -13.24 -28.16 2.05
CA LYS A 26 -14.57 -28.20 1.42
C LYS A 26 -15.70 -28.55 2.40
N MET A 27 -15.41 -29.37 3.41
CA MET A 27 -16.37 -29.73 4.45
C MET A 27 -16.67 -28.55 5.38
N SER A 28 -15.65 -27.80 5.80
CA SER A 28 -15.81 -26.75 6.82
C SER A 28 -16.67 -25.58 6.38
N MET A 29 -16.92 -25.40 5.08
CA MET A 29 -17.76 -24.31 4.58
C MET A 29 -19.23 -24.68 4.52
N ASP A 30 -19.55 -25.97 4.60
CA ASP A 30 -20.92 -26.40 4.74
C ASP A 30 -21.38 -26.10 6.17
N VAL A 31 -21.92 -24.89 6.35
CA VAL A 31 -22.48 -24.39 7.61
C VAL A 31 -23.64 -25.25 8.12
N LYS A 32 -24.20 -26.14 7.29
CA LYS A 32 -25.27 -27.06 7.67
C LYS A 32 -24.74 -28.43 8.11
N ASN A 33 -23.50 -28.76 7.78
CA ASN A 33 -22.86 -30.03 8.13
C ASN A 33 -22.85 -30.27 9.65
N ALA A 34 -23.38 -31.42 10.08
CA ALA A 34 -23.52 -31.75 11.50
C ALA A 34 -22.18 -31.79 12.24
N LYS A 35 -21.13 -32.37 11.62
CA LYS A 35 -19.79 -32.45 12.19
C LYS A 35 -19.16 -31.07 12.35
N VAL A 36 -19.34 -30.18 11.37
CA VAL A 36 -18.87 -28.79 11.45
C VAL A 36 -19.55 -28.04 12.58
N LYS A 37 -20.87 -28.19 12.74
CA LYS A 37 -21.62 -27.59 13.85
C LYS A 37 -21.15 -28.11 15.21
N GLU A 38 -20.91 -29.41 15.34
CA GLU A 38 -20.39 -30.02 16.56
C GLU A 38 -19.00 -29.48 16.91
N LEU A 39 -18.08 -29.44 15.93
CA LEU A 39 -16.75 -28.88 16.11
C LEU A 39 -16.80 -27.40 16.51
N ASN A 40 -17.64 -26.60 15.84
CA ASN A 40 -17.85 -25.21 16.21
C ASN A 40 -18.37 -25.05 17.64
N LYS A 41 -19.36 -25.84 18.06
CA LYS A 41 -19.87 -25.83 19.43
C LYS A 41 -18.77 -26.15 20.43
N LYS A 42 -17.91 -27.13 20.13
CA LYS A 42 -16.74 -27.49 20.95
C LYS A 42 -15.75 -26.33 21.03
N CYS A 43 -15.38 -25.73 19.90
CA CYS A 43 -14.49 -24.56 19.83
C CYS A 43 -15.04 -23.42 20.69
N ILE A 44 -16.31 -23.04 20.51
CA ILE A 44 -16.97 -21.94 21.22
C ILE A 44 -17.00 -22.24 22.73
N THR A 45 -17.41 -23.44 23.13
CA THR A 45 -17.56 -23.79 24.55
C THR A 45 -16.22 -23.80 25.29
N CYS A 46 -15.15 -24.29 24.65
CA CYS A 46 -13.81 -24.25 25.22
C CYS A 46 -13.26 -22.81 25.24
N HIS A 47 -13.33 -22.07 24.13
CA HIS A 47 -12.82 -20.71 24.05
C HIS A 47 -13.63 -19.68 24.84
N LEU A 48 -14.88 -19.98 25.24
CA LEU A 48 -15.59 -19.16 26.22
C LEU A 48 -14.91 -19.17 27.60
N LYS A 49 -14.15 -20.22 27.91
CA LYS A 49 -13.36 -20.34 29.15
C LYS A 49 -11.95 -19.76 28.98
N GLU A 50 -11.29 -20.11 27.87
CA GLU A 50 -9.90 -19.72 27.62
C GLU A 50 -9.75 -18.28 27.12
N ASN A 51 -10.58 -17.87 26.17
CA ASN A 51 -10.39 -16.67 25.35
C ASN A 51 -11.73 -15.97 25.06
N LYS A 52 -12.50 -15.71 26.12
CA LYS A 52 -13.90 -15.24 26.07
C LYS A 52 -14.12 -14.05 25.14
N SER A 53 -13.19 -13.10 25.11
CA SER A 53 -13.26 -11.91 24.26
C SER A 53 -13.29 -12.24 22.76
N LEU A 54 -12.58 -13.29 22.32
CA LEU A 54 -12.59 -13.69 20.90
C LEU A 54 -13.95 -14.24 20.49
N VAL A 55 -14.58 -15.02 21.38
CA VAL A 55 -15.93 -15.55 21.15
C VAL A 55 -16.93 -14.40 21.09
N PHE A 56 -16.88 -13.44 22.01
CA PHE A 56 -17.78 -12.29 21.99
C PHE A 56 -17.62 -11.40 20.76
N GLN A 57 -16.38 -11.19 20.29
CA GLN A 57 -16.15 -10.47 19.03
C GLN A 57 -16.78 -11.19 17.84
N TRP A 58 -16.62 -12.52 17.76
CA TRP A 58 -17.22 -13.33 16.71
C TRP A 58 -18.74 -13.36 16.81
N GLU A 59 -19.30 -13.59 17.99
CA GLU A 59 -20.74 -13.68 18.24
C GLU A 59 -21.45 -12.39 17.80
N ASN A 60 -20.79 -11.24 17.97
CA ASN A 60 -21.28 -9.93 17.56
C ASN A 60 -20.81 -9.52 16.14
N SER A 61 -20.42 -10.48 15.30
CA SER A 61 -19.97 -10.25 13.92
C SER A 61 -21.05 -10.56 12.88
N PRO A 62 -20.95 -9.97 11.66
CA PRO A 62 -21.77 -10.39 10.53
C PRO A 62 -21.60 -11.87 10.14
N HIS A 63 -20.46 -12.50 10.46
CA HIS A 63 -20.21 -13.91 10.20
C HIS A 63 -21.05 -14.83 11.10
N ALA A 64 -21.23 -14.48 12.38
CA ALA A 64 -22.13 -15.20 13.27
C ALA A 64 -23.61 -15.01 12.89
N ALA A 65 -23.95 -13.86 12.29
CA ALA A 65 -25.29 -13.52 11.84
C ALA A 65 -25.58 -13.90 10.36
N ALA A 66 -24.72 -14.69 9.72
CA ALA A 66 -24.87 -15.04 8.31
C ALA A 66 -26.15 -15.84 8.04
N LYS A 67 -26.89 -15.44 6.99
CA LYS A 67 -28.25 -15.93 6.70
C LYS A 67 -28.34 -17.42 6.39
N GLU A 68 -27.30 -17.99 5.77
CA GLU A 68 -27.28 -19.40 5.36
C GLU A 68 -26.87 -20.35 6.49
N GLY A 69 -26.34 -19.80 7.59
CA GLY A 69 -25.78 -20.49 8.74
C GLY A 69 -24.54 -19.77 9.25
N GLN A 70 -24.23 -19.92 10.54
CA GLN A 70 -23.13 -19.21 11.17
C GLN A 70 -21.78 -19.62 10.54
N ILE A 71 -20.98 -18.62 10.15
CA ILE A 71 -19.56 -18.80 9.81
C ILE A 71 -18.80 -18.68 11.13
N ALA A 72 -18.52 -19.82 11.77
CA ALA A 72 -17.92 -19.94 13.09
C ALA A 72 -16.44 -20.36 13.02
N CYS A 73 -15.85 -20.66 14.18
CA CYS A 73 -14.41 -20.86 14.36
C CYS A 73 -13.82 -21.89 13.36
N TYR A 74 -14.41 -23.08 13.30
CA TYR A 74 -13.94 -24.18 12.46
C TYR A 74 -14.17 -23.90 10.96
N ASN A 75 -15.18 -23.10 10.60
CA ASN A 75 -15.42 -22.77 9.19
C ASN A 75 -14.21 -22.07 8.57
N CYS A 76 -13.56 -21.18 9.32
CA CYS A 76 -12.36 -20.47 8.88
C CYS A 76 -11.06 -21.19 9.25
N HIS A 77 -10.96 -21.75 10.45
CA HIS A 77 -9.70 -22.29 10.96
C HIS A 77 -9.41 -23.73 10.52
N ALA A 78 -10.39 -24.47 9.98
CA ALA A 78 -10.13 -25.80 9.47
C ALA A 78 -9.05 -25.77 8.38
N ALA A 79 -8.14 -26.73 8.43
CA ALA A 79 -7.06 -26.87 7.47
C ALA A 79 -7.11 -28.27 6.82
N ASP A 80 -6.54 -28.40 5.62
CA ASP A 80 -6.26 -29.70 5.02
C ASP A 80 -4.97 -30.30 5.61
N LYS A 81 -4.88 -31.63 5.71
CA LYS A 81 -3.70 -32.32 6.30
C LYS A 81 -2.36 -32.00 5.61
N GLY A 82 -2.39 -31.49 4.38
CA GLY A 82 -1.22 -31.02 3.64
C GLY A 82 -0.83 -29.55 3.89
N ASP A 83 -1.64 -28.78 4.63
CA ASP A 83 -1.33 -27.39 4.97
C ASP A 83 -0.19 -27.35 6.00
N GLN A 84 0.89 -26.65 5.66
CA GLN A 84 2.07 -26.51 6.53
C GLN A 84 1.78 -25.75 7.84
N LEU A 85 0.70 -24.98 7.89
CA LEU A 85 0.23 -24.31 9.11
C LEU A 85 -0.74 -25.18 9.92
N GLY A 86 -1.10 -26.35 9.39
CA GLY A 86 -2.06 -27.27 9.97
C GLY A 86 -1.52 -28.03 11.18
N TYR A 87 -2.35 -28.15 12.22
CA TYR A 87 -2.08 -28.97 13.39
C TYR A 87 -3.36 -29.50 14.03
N ASP A 88 -3.24 -30.60 14.77
CA ASP A 88 -4.35 -31.15 15.55
C ASP A 88 -4.54 -30.35 16.84
N HIS A 89 -5.77 -29.93 17.11
CA HIS A 89 -6.18 -29.19 18.29
C HIS A 89 -7.55 -29.70 18.75
N GLU A 90 -7.59 -30.34 19.92
CA GLU A 90 -8.84 -30.81 20.52
C GLU A 90 -9.73 -31.67 19.60
N GLY A 91 -9.12 -32.53 18.77
CA GLY A 91 -9.82 -33.41 17.83
C GLY A 91 -10.24 -32.75 16.51
N ALA A 92 -9.88 -31.48 16.30
CA ALA A 92 -10.00 -30.77 15.03
C ALA A 92 -8.63 -30.59 14.39
N PHE A 93 -8.54 -30.59 13.05
CA PHE A 93 -7.31 -30.17 12.35
C PHE A 93 -7.48 -28.74 11.85
N ILE A 94 -6.65 -27.84 12.36
CA ILE A 94 -6.82 -26.39 12.19
C ILE A 94 -5.51 -25.70 11.86
N LYS A 95 -5.59 -24.43 11.47
CA LYS A 95 -4.46 -23.50 11.40
C LYS A 95 -4.80 -22.18 12.05
N THR A 96 -3.78 -21.51 12.59
CA THR A 96 -3.95 -20.23 13.30
C THR A 96 -3.96 -19.03 12.37
N ILE A 97 -3.12 -19.05 11.32
CA ILE A 97 -2.95 -17.93 10.41
C ILE A 97 -3.84 -18.16 9.18
N LEU A 98 -4.83 -17.29 9.04
CA LEU A 98 -5.68 -17.22 7.84
C LEU A 98 -5.06 -16.27 6.81
N THR A 99 -5.24 -16.60 5.55
CA THR A 99 -4.67 -15.92 4.38
C THR A 99 -5.78 -15.42 3.44
N PRO A 100 -5.47 -14.55 2.47
CA PRO A 100 -6.43 -14.16 1.44
C PRO A 100 -7.03 -15.31 0.64
N ASN A 101 -6.35 -16.46 0.55
CA ASN A 101 -6.91 -17.65 -0.10
C ASN A 101 -8.05 -18.27 0.73
N ASP A 102 -7.92 -18.27 2.07
CA ASP A 102 -8.98 -18.72 2.98
C ASP A 102 -10.24 -17.84 2.84
N CYS A 103 -10.04 -16.52 2.84
CA CYS A 103 -11.13 -15.56 2.69
C CYS A 103 -11.76 -15.62 1.29
N GLY A 104 -10.93 -15.84 0.27
CA GLY A 104 -11.31 -15.86 -1.14
C GLY A 104 -12.27 -16.99 -1.52
N TYR A 105 -12.43 -18.01 -0.66
CA TYR A 105 -13.41 -19.05 -0.92
C TYR A 105 -14.84 -18.50 -0.95
N CYS A 106 -15.19 -17.64 0.01
CA CYS A 106 -16.50 -16.97 0.06
C CYS A 106 -16.47 -15.57 -0.57
N HIS A 107 -15.30 -14.91 -0.52
CA HIS A 107 -15.11 -13.53 -0.97
C HIS A 107 -14.15 -13.47 -2.16
N GLU A 108 -14.44 -14.24 -3.21
CA GLU A 108 -13.55 -14.39 -4.38
C GLU A 108 -13.25 -13.03 -5.02
N ARG A 109 -14.28 -12.19 -5.18
CA ARG A 109 -14.15 -10.87 -5.79
C ARG A 109 -13.24 -9.97 -4.96
N GLU A 110 -13.52 -9.81 -3.67
CA GLU A 110 -12.75 -8.96 -2.77
C GLU A 110 -11.30 -9.44 -2.64
N SER A 111 -11.09 -10.77 -2.56
CA SER A 111 -9.76 -11.36 -2.52
C SER A 111 -8.98 -11.04 -3.80
N LYS A 112 -9.58 -11.28 -4.98
CA LYS A 112 -8.95 -10.99 -6.28
C LYS A 112 -8.65 -9.49 -6.49
N GLU A 113 -9.55 -8.62 -6.05
CA GLU A 113 -9.33 -7.17 -6.08
C GLU A 113 -8.16 -6.77 -5.17
N MET A 114 -8.13 -7.28 -3.92
CA MET A 114 -7.09 -6.99 -2.94
C MET A 114 -5.73 -7.51 -3.39
N THR A 115 -5.62 -8.76 -3.84
CA THR A 115 -4.34 -9.38 -4.25
C THR A 115 -3.70 -8.70 -5.47
N ASN A 116 -4.50 -8.00 -6.27
CA ASN A 116 -4.04 -7.20 -7.42
C ASN A 116 -3.85 -5.71 -7.08
N SER A 117 -3.96 -5.33 -5.80
CA SER A 117 -3.84 -3.95 -5.34
C SER A 117 -2.42 -3.60 -4.92
N HIS A 118 -2.14 -2.29 -4.79
CA HIS A 118 -0.87 -1.82 -4.22
C HIS A 118 -0.68 -2.28 -2.77
N HIS A 119 -1.76 -2.53 -2.03
CA HIS A 119 -1.70 -3.03 -0.67
C HIS A 119 -1.14 -4.46 -0.60
N ALA A 120 -1.52 -5.34 -1.53
CA ALA A 120 -0.93 -6.69 -1.59
C ALA A 120 0.57 -6.66 -1.91
N THR A 121 1.04 -5.65 -2.64
CA THR A 121 2.46 -5.45 -2.91
C THR A 121 3.20 -4.66 -1.84
N ALA A 122 2.55 -4.25 -0.74
CA ALA A 122 3.18 -3.40 0.28
C ALA A 122 4.40 -4.06 0.94
N GLY A 123 4.40 -5.39 1.11
CA GLY A 123 5.53 -6.15 1.64
C GLY A 123 6.76 -6.16 0.71
N GLU A 124 6.60 -5.74 -0.55
CA GLU A 124 7.73 -5.58 -1.47
C GLU A 124 8.68 -4.44 -1.06
N ILE A 125 8.27 -3.60 -0.10
CA ILE A 125 9.16 -2.63 0.56
C ILE A 125 10.39 -3.30 1.19
N MET A 126 10.31 -4.58 1.57
CA MET A 126 11.46 -5.30 2.12
C MET A 126 12.67 -5.34 1.15
N ALA A 127 12.45 -5.02 -0.13
CA ALA A 127 13.49 -4.87 -1.14
C ALA A 127 13.71 -3.39 -1.56
N SER A 128 13.43 -2.42 -0.67
CA SER A 128 13.64 -0.98 -0.88
C SER A 128 14.64 -0.37 0.11
N LEU A 129 15.02 0.89 -0.14
CA LEU A 129 15.89 1.67 0.74
C LEU A 129 15.21 1.99 2.08
N ASP A 130 13.89 2.17 2.10
CA ASP A 130 13.12 2.41 3.33
C ASP A 130 13.30 1.25 4.31
N ASN A 131 13.27 0.00 3.83
CA ASN A 131 13.49 -1.16 4.67
C ASN A 131 14.97 -1.34 5.08
N VAL A 132 15.92 -0.80 4.31
CA VAL A 132 17.33 -0.79 4.72
C VAL A 132 17.54 0.12 5.92
N LEU A 133 16.84 1.26 6.01
CA LEU A 133 16.85 2.11 7.21
C LEU A 133 16.44 1.29 8.44
N GLY A 134 15.27 0.64 8.38
CA GLY A 134 14.77 -0.18 9.49
C GLY A 134 15.64 -1.39 9.80
N GLU A 135 16.06 -2.17 8.80
CA GLU A 135 16.79 -3.43 9.01
C GLU A 135 18.28 -3.26 9.34
N VAL A 136 18.92 -2.19 8.88
CA VAL A 136 20.39 -2.05 8.93
C VAL A 136 20.84 -0.85 9.75
N ILE A 137 20.17 0.30 9.61
CA ILE A 137 20.58 1.53 10.28
C ILE A 137 19.99 1.58 11.70
N CYS A 138 18.71 1.25 11.83
CA CYS A 138 17.98 1.34 13.10
C CYS A 138 17.93 0.03 13.90
N SER A 139 18.39 -1.08 13.32
CA SER A 139 18.32 -2.40 13.96
C SER A 139 19.69 -3.06 14.17
N MET A 140 19.73 -3.98 15.15
CA MET A 140 20.77 -4.99 15.30
C MET A 140 20.44 -6.25 14.47
N GLU A 141 21.18 -7.35 14.67
CA GLU A 141 20.96 -8.63 13.96
C GLU A 141 19.53 -9.17 14.08
N ASP A 142 18.85 -8.87 15.21
CA ASP A 142 17.48 -9.27 15.50
C ASP A 142 16.41 -8.48 14.73
N LYS A 143 16.80 -7.40 14.05
CA LYS A 143 15.93 -6.53 13.25
C LYS A 143 14.78 -5.90 14.04
N ALA A 144 15.00 -5.64 15.34
CA ALA A 144 13.94 -5.19 16.25
C ALA A 144 13.13 -3.99 15.72
N ASP A 145 13.77 -2.97 15.15
CA ASP A 145 13.07 -1.79 14.60
C ASP A 145 12.23 -2.16 13.36
N ALA A 146 12.77 -2.96 12.43
CA ALA A 146 12.01 -3.40 11.27
C ALA A 146 10.80 -4.28 11.65
N VAL A 147 10.98 -5.18 12.63
CA VAL A 147 9.94 -6.08 13.14
C VAL A 147 8.79 -5.32 13.79
N ASN A 148 9.10 -4.28 14.56
CA ASN A 148 8.11 -3.52 15.33
C ASN A 148 7.57 -2.28 14.60
N GLY A 149 8.33 -1.73 13.65
CA GLY A 149 7.95 -0.57 12.83
C GLY A 149 7.52 -0.98 11.42
N CYS A 150 8.46 -1.04 10.48
CA CYS A 150 8.20 -1.19 9.05
C CYS A 150 7.27 -2.37 8.72
N TRP A 151 7.54 -3.54 9.29
CA TRP A 151 6.82 -4.77 8.95
C TRP A 151 5.41 -4.82 9.55
N GLN A 152 5.11 -4.07 10.61
CA GLN A 152 3.75 -4.01 11.17
C GLN A 152 2.76 -3.29 10.25
N CYS A 153 3.25 -2.40 9.40
CA CYS A 153 2.46 -1.69 8.39
C CYS A 153 2.50 -2.40 7.03
N HIS A 154 3.71 -2.73 6.54
CA HIS A 154 3.91 -3.27 5.20
C HIS A 154 3.71 -4.79 5.09
N GLY A 155 4.07 -5.51 6.14
CA GLY A 155 4.06 -6.97 6.19
C GLY A 155 5.46 -7.57 6.05
N SER A 156 5.63 -8.74 6.65
CA SER A 156 6.84 -9.57 6.59
C SER A 156 6.60 -10.81 5.72
N ILE A 157 7.66 -11.59 5.47
CA ILE A 157 7.53 -12.98 5.02
C ILE A 157 7.33 -13.84 6.27
N VAL A 158 6.13 -14.40 6.47
CA VAL A 158 5.85 -15.27 7.62
C VAL A 158 6.62 -16.57 7.48
N LYS A 159 7.46 -16.88 8.47
CA LYS A 159 8.32 -18.07 8.45
C LYS A 159 7.88 -19.09 9.50
N VAL A 160 7.64 -20.31 9.04
CA VAL A 160 7.47 -21.47 9.93
C VAL A 160 8.84 -21.91 10.43
N MET A 161 8.97 -22.14 11.73
CA MET A 161 10.21 -22.64 12.32
C MET A 161 10.41 -24.12 11.99
N LYS A 162 11.65 -24.50 11.70
CA LYS A 162 12.03 -25.87 11.32
C LYS A 162 13.23 -26.36 12.11
N ASP A 163 13.27 -27.66 12.38
CA ASP A 163 14.45 -28.31 12.94
C ASP A 163 15.60 -28.39 11.92
N LYS A 164 16.76 -28.91 12.35
CA LYS A 164 17.94 -29.10 11.47
C LYS A 164 17.68 -30.06 10.29
N LYS A 165 16.65 -30.90 10.37
CA LYS A 165 16.25 -31.85 9.32
C LYS A 165 15.17 -31.27 8.39
N GLY A 166 14.68 -30.06 8.66
CA GLY A 166 13.65 -29.38 7.89
C GLY A 166 12.21 -29.69 8.32
N ASN A 167 12.01 -30.42 9.42
CA ASN A 167 10.67 -30.69 9.95
C ASN A 167 10.12 -29.47 10.66
N ILE A 168 8.82 -29.22 10.51
CA ILE A 168 8.11 -28.11 11.16
C ILE A 168 8.11 -28.31 12.68
N LEU A 169 8.57 -27.30 13.41
CA LEU A 169 8.52 -27.30 14.87
C LEU A 169 7.10 -27.02 15.36
N LYS A 170 6.72 -27.72 16.43
CA LYS A 170 5.43 -27.59 17.10
C LYS A 170 5.66 -27.33 18.59
N ASN A 171 4.81 -26.50 19.20
CA ASN A 171 4.86 -26.28 20.65
C ASN A 171 4.19 -27.44 21.42
N GLU A 172 4.13 -27.32 22.75
CA GLU A 172 3.50 -28.33 23.63
C GLU A 172 2.02 -28.60 23.28
N TYR A 173 1.31 -27.61 22.75
CA TYR A 173 -0.07 -27.70 22.28
C TYR A 173 -0.19 -28.21 20.84
N LYS A 174 0.90 -28.74 20.26
CA LYS A 174 1.04 -29.19 18.87
C LYS A 174 0.87 -28.09 17.81
N ALA A 175 0.73 -26.83 18.22
CA ALA A 175 0.60 -25.71 17.29
C ALA A 175 1.93 -25.44 16.58
N VAL A 176 1.85 -25.14 15.29
CA VAL A 176 3.02 -24.80 14.47
C VAL A 176 3.73 -23.56 15.04
N GLN A 177 5.03 -23.68 15.28
CA GLN A 177 5.85 -22.56 15.73
C GLN A 177 6.22 -21.65 14.55
N ILE A 178 6.00 -20.36 14.73
CA ILE A 178 6.27 -19.32 13.74
C ILE A 178 7.41 -18.45 14.28
N ASP A 179 8.32 -18.06 13.40
CA ASP A 179 9.45 -17.20 13.73
C ASP A 179 8.95 -15.87 14.34
N PRO A 180 9.34 -15.54 15.59
CA PRO A 180 8.84 -14.36 16.31
C PRO A 180 9.26 -13.04 15.65
N SER A 181 10.30 -13.05 14.81
CA SER A 181 10.66 -11.87 13.99
C SER A 181 9.66 -11.63 12.84
N THR A 182 8.79 -12.59 12.54
CA THR A 182 7.86 -12.51 11.41
C THR A 182 6.38 -12.58 11.81
N TRP A 183 6.08 -12.94 13.05
CA TRP A 183 4.73 -13.06 13.60
C TRP A 183 4.71 -12.78 15.11
N PRO A 184 3.72 -12.04 15.66
CA PRO A 184 2.49 -11.54 15.04
C PRO A 184 2.71 -10.42 14.01
N ASN A 185 1.97 -10.50 12.91
CA ASN A 185 2.07 -9.52 11.83
C ASN A 185 0.71 -9.22 11.20
N THR A 186 0.37 -7.93 11.18
CA THR A 186 -0.88 -7.41 10.59
C THR A 186 -0.63 -6.51 9.38
N GLY A 187 0.60 -6.48 8.88
CA GLY A 187 0.98 -5.65 7.75
C GLY A 187 0.21 -6.04 6.48
N ILE A 188 -0.22 -5.04 5.73
CA ILE A 188 -1.26 -5.22 4.72
C ILE A 188 -0.80 -6.05 3.52
N GLY A 189 0.50 -6.05 3.21
CA GLY A 189 1.14 -6.83 2.15
C GLY A 189 1.96 -8.01 2.67
N ARG A 190 1.60 -8.57 3.84
CA ARG A 190 2.22 -9.78 4.42
C ARG A 190 2.31 -10.91 3.39
N ILE A 191 3.44 -11.59 3.30
CA ILE A 191 3.62 -12.75 2.44
C ILE A 191 3.37 -13.99 3.31
N ASN A 192 2.29 -14.69 2.99
CA ASN A 192 1.83 -15.85 3.75
C ASN A 192 2.60 -17.13 3.36
N PRO A 193 2.62 -18.15 4.23
CA PRO A 193 3.30 -19.41 3.93
C PRO A 193 2.73 -20.14 2.70
N ASP A 194 1.44 -19.98 2.41
CA ASP A 194 0.77 -20.51 1.21
C ASP A 194 1.10 -19.71 -0.07
N GLY A 195 1.98 -18.71 0.01
CA GLY A 195 2.41 -17.87 -1.11
C GLY A 195 1.47 -16.70 -1.44
N SER A 196 0.29 -16.64 -0.83
CA SER A 196 -0.61 -15.51 -1.02
C SER A 196 -0.04 -14.22 -0.42
N LYS A 197 -0.33 -13.09 -1.07
CA LYS A 197 0.05 -11.77 -0.58
C LYS A 197 -1.15 -11.07 0.03
N GLY A 198 -1.01 -10.65 1.28
CA GLY A 198 -1.96 -9.77 1.94
C GLY A 198 -2.39 -10.24 3.33
N SER A 199 -2.99 -9.30 4.06
CA SER A 199 -3.65 -9.55 5.34
C SER A 199 -5.06 -8.95 5.32
N CYS A 200 -6.09 -9.79 5.17
CA CYS A 200 -7.49 -9.33 5.13
C CYS A 200 -7.98 -8.73 6.46
N MET A 201 -7.25 -8.94 7.55
CA MET A 201 -7.58 -8.34 8.86
C MET A 201 -6.96 -6.95 9.05
N ALA A 202 -6.26 -6.40 8.06
CA ALA A 202 -5.58 -5.10 8.19
C ALA A 202 -6.56 -3.92 8.35
N CYS A 203 -7.79 -4.03 7.82
CA CYS A 203 -8.76 -2.93 7.88
C CYS A 203 -10.05 -3.22 8.65
N HIS A 204 -10.54 -4.46 8.61
CA HIS A 204 -11.69 -4.90 9.40
C HIS A 204 -11.21 -6.03 10.30
N SER A 205 -10.67 -5.63 11.45
CA SER A 205 -9.95 -6.50 12.39
C SER A 205 -10.73 -7.75 12.76
N LYS A 206 -10.00 -8.85 12.96
CA LYS A 206 -10.52 -10.05 13.59
C LYS A 206 -10.87 -9.78 15.07
N HIS A 207 -11.86 -10.43 15.67
CA HIS A 207 -12.79 -11.42 15.09
C HIS A 207 -14.19 -10.84 14.79
N SER A 208 -14.35 -9.51 14.87
CA SER A 208 -15.63 -8.87 14.57
C SER A 208 -15.85 -8.65 13.06
N PHE A 209 -14.77 -8.53 12.27
CA PHE A 209 -14.78 -8.39 10.81
C PHE A 209 -15.81 -7.36 10.29
N ARG A 210 -16.03 -6.29 11.06
CA ARG A 210 -17.03 -5.28 10.75
C ARG A 210 -16.53 -4.36 9.64
N SER A 211 -17.23 -4.31 8.52
CA SER A 211 -16.96 -3.34 7.45
C SER A 211 -17.05 -1.89 7.93
N SER A 212 -17.84 -1.61 8.97
CA SER A 212 -17.89 -0.30 9.61
C SER A 212 -16.56 0.16 10.21
N VAL A 213 -15.67 -0.76 10.62
CA VAL A 213 -14.32 -0.40 11.08
C VAL A 213 -13.46 0.02 9.89
N ALA A 214 -13.53 -0.71 8.78
CA ALA A 214 -12.77 -0.38 7.56
C ALA A 214 -13.18 0.95 6.91
N ARG A 215 -14.41 1.42 7.16
CA ARG A 215 -14.92 2.71 6.65
C ARG A 215 -14.37 3.93 7.39
N GLN A 216 -13.89 3.72 8.60
CA GLN A 216 -13.49 4.78 9.52
C GLN A 216 -12.02 5.17 9.30
N PRO A 217 -11.69 6.48 9.18
CA PRO A 217 -10.34 6.97 8.95
C PRO A 217 -9.31 6.50 9.99
N GLU A 218 -9.74 6.28 11.23
CA GLU A 218 -8.89 5.83 12.35
C GLU A 218 -8.16 4.53 12.00
N ASN A 219 -8.83 3.61 11.31
CA ASN A 219 -8.22 2.34 10.92
C ASN A 219 -7.10 2.55 9.88
N CYS A 220 -7.26 3.51 8.96
CA CYS A 220 -6.22 3.83 7.97
C CYS A 220 -4.99 4.46 8.63
N GLY A 221 -5.21 5.25 9.70
CA GLY A 221 -4.18 5.96 10.46
C GLY A 221 -3.18 5.07 11.19
N LYS A 222 -3.41 3.75 11.27
CA LYS A 222 -2.37 2.81 11.73
C LYS A 222 -1.10 2.87 10.86
N CYS A 223 -1.27 3.07 9.56
CA CYS A 223 -0.17 2.99 8.57
C CYS A 223 0.01 4.28 7.76
N HIS A 224 -1.08 4.99 7.47
CA HIS A 224 -1.09 6.20 6.64
C HIS A 224 -0.96 7.45 7.51
N ILE A 225 0.20 7.59 8.12
CA ILE A 225 0.51 8.58 9.16
C ILE A 225 1.97 8.98 9.07
N GLY A 226 2.35 10.03 9.79
CA GLY A 226 3.74 10.35 10.09
C GLY A 226 4.45 11.11 8.96
N PRO A 227 5.76 11.28 9.08
CA PRO A 227 6.47 12.35 8.39
C PRO A 227 6.59 12.13 6.88
N ASP A 228 6.52 10.90 6.38
CA ASP A 228 6.73 10.61 4.96
C ASP A 228 5.42 10.48 4.17
N HIS A 229 4.31 10.22 4.87
CA HIS A 229 2.99 10.14 4.26
C HIS A 229 1.87 10.39 5.30
N PRO A 230 1.69 11.65 5.73
CA PRO A 230 0.77 12.03 6.82
C PRO A 230 -0.69 12.10 6.35
N GLN A 231 -1.19 11.07 5.67
CA GLN A 231 -2.53 11.16 5.06
C GLN A 231 -3.64 11.22 6.11
N LYS A 232 -3.44 10.66 7.31
CA LYS A 232 -4.39 10.76 8.43
C LYS A 232 -4.49 12.20 8.94
N GLU A 233 -3.35 12.83 9.17
CA GLU A 233 -3.24 14.19 9.70
C GLU A 233 -3.75 15.21 8.68
N ILE A 234 -3.39 15.03 7.40
CA ILE A 234 -3.95 15.82 6.29
C ILE A 234 -5.47 15.71 6.23
N TYR A 235 -6.01 14.49 6.39
CA TYR A 235 -7.46 14.29 6.40
C TYR A 235 -8.10 15.01 7.58
N GLU A 236 -7.54 14.89 8.79
CA GLU A 236 -8.04 15.53 10.01
C GLU A 236 -8.09 17.06 9.92
N GLU A 237 -7.07 17.70 9.33
CA GLU A 237 -7.08 19.16 9.15
C GLU A 237 -8.05 19.63 8.06
N SER A 238 -8.35 18.75 7.09
CA SER A 238 -9.19 19.11 5.96
C SER A 238 -10.65 19.36 6.38
N LYS A 239 -11.38 20.15 5.58
CA LYS A 239 -12.82 20.33 5.78
C LYS A 239 -13.61 19.01 5.68
N HIS A 240 -13.10 18.03 4.95
CA HIS A 240 -13.71 16.69 4.90
C HIS A 240 -13.58 15.95 6.24
N GLY A 241 -12.39 15.99 6.86
CA GLY A 241 -12.18 15.40 8.19
C GLY A 241 -13.01 16.09 9.26
N ILE A 242 -12.98 17.44 9.29
CA ILE A 242 -13.81 18.22 10.21
C ILE A 242 -15.30 17.84 10.06
N ALA A 243 -15.82 17.80 8.84
CA ALA A 243 -17.20 17.39 8.59
C ALA A 243 -17.49 15.96 9.06
N TYR A 244 -16.56 15.01 8.85
CA TYR A 244 -16.71 13.64 9.34
C TYR A 244 -16.75 13.56 10.86
N TYR A 245 -15.90 14.31 11.57
CA TYR A 245 -15.84 14.28 13.03
C TYR A 245 -17.03 14.99 13.68
N SER A 246 -17.60 15.99 13.01
CA SER A 246 -18.81 16.69 13.47
C SER A 246 -20.12 16.00 13.06
N ALA A 247 -20.08 14.98 12.21
CA ALA A 247 -21.29 14.32 11.71
C ALA A 247 -21.85 13.28 12.68
N VAL A 248 -23.19 13.19 12.70
CA VAL A 248 -23.92 12.12 13.39
C VAL A 248 -23.55 10.76 12.78
N ARG A 249 -23.33 9.73 13.60
CA ARG A 249 -22.84 8.42 13.12
C ARG A 249 -23.96 7.54 12.58
N GLU A 250 -25.17 7.74 13.09
CA GLU A 250 -26.40 7.02 12.82
C GLU A 250 -27.03 7.40 11.48
N ASP A 251 -28.11 6.69 11.14
CA ASP A 251 -29.04 7.08 10.09
C ASP A 251 -29.93 8.22 10.59
N ALA A 252 -29.50 9.45 10.29
CA ALA A 252 -30.13 10.67 10.76
C ALA A 252 -29.95 11.80 9.73
N GLN A 253 -30.62 12.94 9.96
CA GLN A 253 -30.40 14.14 9.15
C GLN A 253 -28.93 14.56 9.25
N ASN A 254 -28.26 14.72 8.11
CA ASN A 254 -26.82 14.94 8.03
C ASN A 254 -25.99 13.83 8.72
N GLY A 255 -26.54 12.62 8.83
CA GLY A 255 -25.86 11.45 9.37
C GLY A 255 -24.96 10.75 8.35
N MET A 256 -23.97 10.03 8.87
CA MET A 256 -23.05 9.21 8.10
C MET A 256 -23.54 7.78 7.91
N ASN A 257 -24.50 7.31 8.72
CA ASN A 257 -24.93 5.91 8.77
C ASN A 257 -23.75 4.91 8.70
N ILE A 258 -22.63 5.25 9.34
CA ILE A 258 -21.33 4.58 9.08
C ILE A 258 -21.29 3.16 9.65
N LEU A 259 -22.11 2.92 10.68
CA LEU A 259 -22.25 1.64 11.36
C LEU A 259 -23.18 0.66 10.61
N LYS A 260 -23.83 1.09 9.53
CA LYS A 260 -24.74 0.29 8.71
C LYS A 260 -24.13 -1.04 8.28
N GLN A 261 -24.87 -2.14 8.40
CA GLN A 261 -24.46 -3.42 7.85
C GLN A 261 -24.67 -3.47 6.32
N GLY A 262 -23.83 -4.25 5.62
CA GLY A 262 -23.96 -4.41 4.17
C GLY A 262 -23.42 -3.23 3.38
N THR A 263 -24.16 -2.74 2.39
CA THR A 263 -23.71 -1.68 1.48
C THR A 263 -23.75 -0.29 2.14
N TRP A 264 -22.77 0.54 1.80
CA TRP A 264 -22.64 1.93 2.24
C TRP A 264 -22.21 2.79 1.05
N VAL A 265 -23.17 3.52 0.47
CA VAL A 265 -23.07 4.18 -0.83
C VAL A 265 -23.20 5.69 -0.66
N LEU A 266 -22.16 6.43 -1.09
CA LEU A 266 -22.19 7.90 -1.09
C LEU A 266 -23.29 8.42 -2.04
N GLY A 267 -24.11 9.35 -1.56
CA GLY A 267 -25.26 9.90 -2.29
C GLY A 267 -26.55 9.07 -2.16
N LYS A 268 -26.52 7.97 -1.40
CA LYS A 268 -27.71 7.16 -1.08
C LYS A 268 -27.83 6.88 0.41
N ASP A 269 -26.78 6.33 1.02
CA ASP A 269 -26.78 5.94 2.43
C ASP A 269 -26.21 7.03 3.35
N TYR A 270 -25.42 7.94 2.78
CA TYR A 270 -24.84 9.10 3.44
C TYR A 270 -24.43 10.15 2.40
N TYR A 271 -24.30 11.39 2.85
CA TYR A 271 -23.98 12.53 2.00
C TYR A 271 -23.20 13.64 2.72
N THR A 272 -22.99 13.51 4.04
CA THR A 272 -22.42 14.57 4.88
C THR A 272 -20.92 14.77 4.68
N ALA A 273 -20.13 13.70 4.69
CA ALA A 273 -18.67 13.79 4.60
C ALA A 273 -18.07 12.53 3.98
N PRO A 274 -16.96 12.64 3.21
CA PRO A 274 -16.22 11.48 2.76
C PRO A 274 -15.23 10.99 3.83
N THR A 275 -14.93 9.70 3.84
CA THR A 275 -13.79 9.11 4.55
C THR A 275 -12.72 8.63 3.57
N CYS A 276 -11.59 8.14 4.09
CA CYS A 276 -10.56 7.48 3.28
C CYS A 276 -11.17 6.35 2.42
N SER A 277 -12.04 5.53 3.03
CA SER A 277 -12.74 4.46 2.34
C SER A 277 -13.69 5.01 1.27
N THR A 278 -14.43 6.10 1.52
CA THR A 278 -15.31 6.73 0.53
C THR A 278 -14.57 7.02 -0.78
N CYS A 279 -13.44 7.72 -0.67
CA CYS A 279 -12.68 8.19 -1.82
C CYS A 279 -11.92 7.06 -2.53
N HIS A 280 -11.31 6.14 -1.79
CA HIS A 280 -10.39 5.16 -2.39
C HIS A 280 -11.01 3.80 -2.72
N MET A 281 -12.10 3.41 -2.05
CA MET A 281 -12.64 2.04 -2.12
C MET A 281 -14.16 1.98 -2.25
N GLY A 282 -14.88 2.99 -1.78
CA GLY A 282 -16.31 2.95 -1.50
C GLY A 282 -17.19 3.15 -2.74
N SER A 283 -18.43 2.69 -2.64
CA SER A 283 -19.45 2.90 -3.67
C SER A 283 -19.98 4.34 -3.67
N PHE A 284 -20.41 4.82 -4.82
CA PHE A 284 -21.04 6.15 -4.95
C PHE A 284 -22.09 6.16 -6.06
N ILE A 285 -23.04 7.10 -5.98
CA ILE A 285 -24.03 7.33 -7.05
C ILE A 285 -23.36 8.11 -8.19
N GLN A 286 -23.41 7.52 -9.39
CA GLN A 286 -22.92 8.10 -10.63
C GLN A 286 -23.92 9.13 -11.19
N LEU A 287 -23.46 9.95 -12.13
CA LEU A 287 -24.27 10.97 -12.80
C LEU A 287 -25.54 10.42 -13.49
N ASN A 288 -25.47 9.19 -13.99
CA ASN A 288 -26.61 8.51 -14.62
C ASN A 288 -27.54 7.82 -13.62
N GLY A 289 -27.38 8.07 -12.31
CA GLY A 289 -28.16 7.46 -11.24
C GLY A 289 -27.74 6.02 -10.86
N SER A 290 -26.83 5.39 -11.61
CA SER A 290 -26.35 4.04 -11.29
C SER A 290 -25.35 4.05 -10.12
N VAL A 291 -25.20 2.93 -9.42
CA VAL A 291 -24.23 2.78 -8.33
C VAL A 291 -22.88 2.34 -8.92
N ALA A 292 -21.84 3.13 -8.73
CA ALA A 292 -20.47 2.65 -8.90
C ALA A 292 -20.14 1.68 -7.76
N GLN A 293 -19.72 0.46 -8.09
CA GLN A 293 -19.41 -0.57 -7.11
C GLN A 293 -18.13 -0.25 -6.32
N ASN A 294 -18.07 -0.73 -5.08
CA ASN A 294 -16.86 -0.67 -4.26
C ASN A 294 -15.76 -1.61 -4.81
N THR A 295 -14.52 -1.32 -4.47
CA THR A 295 -13.34 -2.11 -4.86
C THR A 295 -12.41 -2.30 -3.67
N HIS A 296 -11.81 -3.49 -3.54
CA HIS A 296 -10.66 -3.71 -2.65
C HIS A 296 -9.33 -3.36 -3.33
N ASN A 297 -9.36 -2.87 -4.57
CA ASN A 297 -8.18 -2.43 -5.27
C ASN A 297 -8.00 -0.91 -5.20
N VAL A 298 -7.33 -0.45 -4.15
CA VAL A 298 -7.09 0.98 -3.87
C VAL A 298 -6.41 1.78 -4.99
N GLY A 299 -5.73 1.11 -5.92
CA GLY A 299 -5.10 1.80 -7.06
C GLY A 299 -6.02 2.11 -8.23
N ASP A 300 -7.29 1.69 -8.21
CA ASP A 300 -8.27 1.99 -9.29
C ASP A 300 -8.58 3.48 -9.46
N ARG A 301 -8.25 4.29 -8.46
CA ARG A 301 -8.51 5.74 -8.42
C ARG A 301 -7.24 6.59 -8.28
N ILE A 302 -6.06 5.96 -8.33
CA ILE A 302 -4.77 6.65 -8.16
C ILE A 302 -4.18 7.03 -9.52
N SER A 303 -4.23 8.33 -9.86
CA SER A 303 -3.67 8.87 -11.11
C SER A 303 -2.16 9.14 -11.03
N TRP A 304 -1.68 9.72 -9.92
CA TRP A 304 -0.28 10.04 -9.68
C TRP A 304 0.39 9.07 -8.72
N ASN A 305 1.66 8.75 -8.97
CA ASN A 305 2.56 8.24 -7.95
C ASN A 305 3.19 9.39 -7.17
N LEU A 306 2.64 9.71 -5.99
CA LEU A 306 3.18 10.77 -5.13
C LEU A 306 4.33 10.31 -4.21
N ARG A 307 4.59 9.00 -4.12
CA ARG A 307 5.70 8.44 -3.33
C ARG A 307 7.05 8.63 -4.02
N ALA A 308 7.08 8.62 -5.35
CA ALA A 308 8.32 8.65 -6.12
C ALA A 308 9.08 9.99 -5.95
N PRO A 309 10.43 9.98 -6.09
CA PRO A 309 11.21 11.22 -6.05
C PRO A 309 10.72 12.27 -7.04
N ILE A 310 10.29 11.83 -8.23
CA ILE A 310 9.60 12.66 -9.22
C ILE A 310 8.25 11.97 -9.45
N SER A 311 7.17 12.71 -9.23
CA SER A 311 5.82 12.19 -9.45
C SER A 311 5.61 11.86 -10.91
N ILE A 312 4.94 10.75 -11.18
CA ILE A 312 4.63 10.27 -12.54
C ILE A 312 3.24 9.66 -12.55
N HIS A 313 2.52 9.81 -13.67
CA HIS A 313 1.23 9.16 -13.86
C HIS A 313 1.36 7.64 -13.90
N LEU A 314 0.34 6.94 -13.41
CA LEU A 314 0.27 5.48 -13.34
C LEU A 314 -0.86 4.92 -14.20
N ASN A 315 -0.53 3.99 -15.09
CA ASN A 315 -1.50 3.25 -15.89
C ASN A 315 -1.58 1.81 -15.40
N ARG A 316 -2.78 1.32 -15.06
CA ARG A 316 -2.96 -0.11 -14.70
C ARG A 316 -2.89 -0.90 -15.96
N VAL A 317 -2.05 -1.91 -16.00
CA VAL A 317 -1.98 -2.87 -17.09
C VAL A 317 -2.41 -4.23 -16.56
N ILE A 318 -3.40 -4.82 -17.23
CA ILE A 318 -3.74 -6.22 -17.08
C ILE A 318 -3.07 -6.94 -18.25
N PHE A 319 -2.23 -7.93 -17.95
CA PHE A 319 -1.51 -8.72 -18.94
C PHE A 319 -2.34 -9.92 -19.40
N THR A 320 -1.93 -10.55 -20.51
CA THR A 320 -2.64 -11.71 -21.09
C THR A 320 -2.70 -12.92 -20.17
N ASP A 321 -1.75 -13.06 -19.24
CA ASP A 321 -1.73 -14.10 -18.21
C ASP A 321 -2.54 -13.75 -16.96
N GLY A 322 -3.26 -12.62 -16.96
CA GLY A 322 -4.07 -12.15 -15.85
C GLY A 322 -3.32 -11.38 -14.77
N THR A 323 -1.99 -11.29 -14.84
CA THR A 323 -1.22 -10.47 -13.88
C THR A 323 -1.49 -8.98 -14.07
N VAL A 324 -1.39 -8.21 -12.98
CA VAL A 324 -1.67 -6.77 -12.96
C VAL A 324 -0.43 -6.02 -12.48
N ALA A 325 -0.06 -4.93 -13.16
CA ALA A 325 0.98 -4.01 -12.70
C ALA A 325 0.73 -2.58 -13.17
N ASP A 326 1.38 -1.63 -12.52
CA ASP A 326 1.37 -0.24 -12.99
C ASP A 326 2.55 0.03 -13.92
N VAL A 327 2.24 0.61 -15.08
CA VAL A 327 3.21 1.12 -16.05
C VAL A 327 3.22 2.65 -15.95
N PRO A 328 4.34 3.24 -15.46
CA PRO A 328 4.45 4.69 -15.32
C PRO A 328 4.53 5.40 -16.68
N GLY A 329 3.90 6.57 -16.78
CA GLY A 329 4.00 7.45 -17.94
C GLY A 329 2.69 8.12 -18.32
N ASP A 330 2.78 9.22 -19.06
CA ASP A 330 1.60 9.97 -19.50
C ASP A 330 0.88 9.28 -20.66
N ILE A 331 1.61 8.47 -21.43
CA ILE A 331 1.09 7.70 -22.55
C ILE A 331 0.86 6.26 -22.07
N PRO A 332 -0.41 5.81 -21.94
CA PRO A 332 -0.70 4.43 -21.57
C PRO A 332 -0.27 3.46 -22.70
N PRO A 333 0.25 2.27 -22.36
CA PRO A 333 0.43 1.21 -23.35
C PRO A 333 -0.92 0.79 -23.92
N GLN A 334 -0.92 0.21 -25.12
CA GLN A 334 -2.12 -0.24 -25.81
C GLN A 334 -2.27 -1.77 -25.75
N PRO A 335 -3.50 -2.31 -25.76
CA PRO A 335 -3.73 -3.75 -25.94
C PRO A 335 -2.95 -4.31 -27.13
N GLY A 336 -2.35 -5.49 -26.93
CA GLY A 336 -1.50 -6.15 -27.93
C GLY A 336 -0.02 -5.77 -27.87
N GLN A 337 0.35 -4.61 -27.31
CA GLN A 337 1.75 -4.23 -27.11
C GLN A 337 2.42 -5.04 -25.99
N LYS A 338 3.75 -5.10 -25.99
CA LYS A 338 4.51 -5.56 -24.82
C LYS A 338 4.82 -4.37 -23.92
N ALA A 339 4.64 -4.54 -22.62
CA ALA A 339 5.02 -3.54 -21.63
C ALA A 339 6.01 -4.12 -20.62
N LYS A 340 7.08 -3.36 -20.37
CA LYS A 340 8.05 -3.66 -19.31
C LYS A 340 7.53 -3.13 -17.98
N TYR A 341 7.64 -3.93 -16.93
CA TYR A 341 7.25 -3.52 -15.59
C TYR A 341 8.18 -4.14 -14.54
N LYS A 342 8.20 -3.52 -13.36
CA LYS A 342 8.97 -3.99 -12.20
C LYS A 342 8.08 -4.95 -11.39
N THR A 343 8.65 -6.08 -10.99
CA THR A 343 8.00 -7.01 -10.07
C THR A 343 9.04 -7.65 -9.15
N TYR A 344 8.59 -8.40 -8.14
CA TYR A 344 9.45 -9.02 -7.15
C TYR A 344 9.16 -10.51 -7.08
N VAL A 345 10.24 -11.28 -7.05
CA VAL A 345 10.20 -12.74 -6.90
C VAL A 345 10.87 -13.13 -5.60
N LEU A 346 10.24 -14.03 -4.85
CA LEU A 346 10.84 -14.60 -3.65
C LEU A 346 11.85 -15.67 -4.07
N LYS A 347 13.14 -15.45 -3.78
CA LYS A 347 14.21 -16.43 -4.01
C LYS A 347 14.98 -16.63 -2.71
N GLN A 348 15.06 -17.88 -2.22
CA GLN A 348 15.78 -18.24 -0.99
C GLN A 348 15.37 -17.37 0.22
N GLY A 349 14.06 -17.13 0.39
CA GLY A 349 13.54 -16.33 1.51
C GLY A 349 13.82 -14.82 1.42
N LYS A 350 14.34 -14.32 0.29
CA LYS A 350 14.55 -12.89 0.03
C LYS A 350 13.82 -12.44 -1.22
N LEU A 351 13.20 -11.26 -1.16
CA LEU A 351 12.59 -10.64 -2.33
C LEU A 351 13.69 -10.08 -3.23
N LYS A 352 13.64 -10.46 -4.51
CA LYS A 352 14.52 -9.93 -5.55
C LYS A 352 13.68 -9.21 -6.58
N LYS A 353 14.05 -7.95 -6.83
CA LYS A 353 13.47 -7.14 -7.89
C LYS A 353 13.89 -7.68 -9.25
N VAL A 354 12.93 -7.85 -10.16
CA VAL A 354 13.15 -8.29 -11.53
C VAL A 354 12.36 -7.42 -12.49
N MET A 355 12.88 -7.26 -13.71
CA MET A 355 12.12 -6.68 -14.81
C MET A 355 11.40 -7.80 -15.56
N ALA A 356 10.11 -7.63 -15.77
CA ALA A 356 9.30 -8.51 -16.59
C ALA A 356 8.78 -7.74 -17.81
N GLU A 357 8.56 -8.46 -18.90
CA GLU A 357 7.94 -7.94 -20.11
C GLU A 357 6.84 -8.90 -20.54
N LYS A 358 5.62 -8.41 -20.67
CA LYS A 358 4.44 -9.21 -21.01
C LYS A 358 3.52 -8.47 -21.97
N GLN A 359 2.68 -9.22 -22.67
CA GLN A 359 1.70 -8.65 -23.58
C GLN A 359 0.51 -8.06 -22.82
N VAL A 360 0.16 -6.82 -23.16
CA VAL A 360 -0.96 -6.08 -22.59
C VAL A 360 -2.28 -6.63 -23.10
N LYS A 361 -3.18 -7.00 -22.18
CA LYS A 361 -4.57 -7.37 -22.48
C LYS A 361 -5.48 -6.14 -22.44
N SER A 362 -5.41 -5.36 -21.36
CA SER A 362 -6.21 -4.15 -21.20
C SER A 362 -5.54 -3.16 -20.25
N VAL A 363 -5.96 -1.89 -20.31
CA VAL A 363 -5.35 -0.80 -19.54
C VAL A 363 -6.41 0.11 -18.92
N LEU A 364 -6.30 0.33 -17.60
CA LEU A 364 -6.99 1.41 -16.90
C LEU A 364 -6.03 2.60 -16.81
N SER A 365 -6.16 3.54 -17.74
CA SER A 365 -5.24 4.68 -17.86
C SER A 365 -5.33 5.62 -16.67
N TRP A 366 -4.29 6.43 -16.43
CA TRP A 366 -4.29 7.44 -15.39
C TRP A 366 -5.47 8.43 -15.53
N LYS A 367 -5.87 8.75 -16.77
CA LYS A 367 -7.03 9.61 -17.07
C LYS A 367 -8.34 8.96 -16.64
N GLN A 368 -8.50 7.66 -16.89
CA GLN A 368 -9.67 6.93 -16.45
C GLN A 368 -9.70 6.80 -14.92
N ARG A 369 -8.55 6.56 -14.27
CA ARG A 369 -8.45 6.56 -12.80
C ARG A 369 -8.81 7.94 -12.21
N ARG A 370 -8.35 9.03 -12.83
CA ARG A 370 -8.72 10.41 -12.47
C ARG A 370 -10.23 10.60 -12.59
N LYS A 371 -10.84 10.18 -13.71
CA LYS A 371 -12.29 10.25 -13.93
C LYS A 371 -13.06 9.45 -12.87
N ASN A 372 -12.57 8.27 -12.49
CA ASN A 372 -13.17 7.46 -11.43
C ASN A 372 -13.18 8.19 -10.08
N MET A 373 -12.07 8.86 -9.72
CA MET A 373 -12.01 9.67 -8.50
C MET A 373 -12.90 10.92 -8.57
N MET A 374 -12.88 11.63 -9.70
CA MET A 374 -13.79 12.78 -9.94
C MET A 374 -15.26 12.39 -9.82
N GLY A 375 -15.62 11.15 -10.17
CA GLY A 375 -16.96 10.61 -9.98
C GLY A 375 -17.41 10.60 -8.51
N VAL A 376 -16.50 10.30 -7.58
CA VAL A 376 -16.78 10.39 -6.13
C VAL A 376 -17.04 11.84 -5.72
N CYS A 377 -16.17 12.76 -6.15
CA CYS A 377 -16.30 14.19 -5.83
C CYS A 377 -17.63 14.76 -6.33
N LYS A 378 -18.07 14.30 -7.51
CA LYS A 378 -19.30 14.77 -8.15
C LYS A 378 -20.58 14.35 -7.41
N SER A 379 -20.52 13.37 -6.51
CA SER A 379 -21.66 13.06 -5.64
C SER A 379 -21.99 14.20 -4.66
N CYS A 380 -21.06 15.14 -4.42
CA CYS A 380 -21.24 16.27 -3.49
C CYS A 380 -20.95 17.66 -4.11
N HIS A 381 -20.10 17.74 -5.14
CA HIS A 381 -19.58 19.02 -5.67
C HIS A 381 -19.97 19.30 -7.13
N GLY A 382 -20.02 20.59 -7.49
CA GLY A 382 -20.11 21.03 -8.89
C GLY A 382 -18.84 20.66 -9.69
N MET A 383 -18.97 20.37 -10.99
CA MET A 383 -17.81 19.94 -11.80
C MET A 383 -16.73 21.01 -11.92
N GLN A 384 -17.10 22.29 -11.95
CA GLN A 384 -16.13 23.39 -11.95
C GLN A 384 -15.22 23.35 -10.71
N GLN A 385 -15.80 23.10 -9.51
CA GLN A 385 -15.01 22.96 -8.29
C GLN A 385 -14.06 21.77 -8.37
N VAL A 386 -14.55 20.61 -8.85
CA VAL A 386 -13.75 19.39 -9.00
C VAL A 386 -12.60 19.59 -9.99
N GLU A 387 -12.85 20.19 -11.14
CA GLU A 387 -11.83 20.46 -12.16
C GLU A 387 -10.81 21.49 -11.69
N ASN A 388 -11.25 22.55 -11.02
CA ASN A 388 -10.36 23.56 -10.45
C ASN A 388 -9.44 22.96 -9.37
N PHE A 389 -9.96 22.11 -8.49
CA PHE A 389 -9.16 21.37 -7.51
C PHE A 389 -8.05 20.57 -8.21
N TYR A 390 -8.39 19.80 -9.24
CA TYR A 390 -7.41 19.00 -9.94
C TYR A 390 -6.37 19.82 -10.73
N LYS A 391 -6.77 20.96 -11.30
CA LYS A 391 -5.82 21.91 -11.91
C LYS A 391 -4.81 22.43 -10.89
N GLN A 392 -5.27 22.83 -9.70
CA GLN A 392 -4.42 23.31 -8.61
C GLN A 392 -3.49 22.22 -8.09
N PHE A 393 -4.03 21.01 -7.85
CA PHE A 393 -3.24 19.86 -7.41
C PHE A 393 -2.16 19.48 -8.44
N ASP A 394 -2.52 19.35 -9.72
CA ASP A 394 -1.57 19.01 -10.78
C ASP A 394 -0.48 20.09 -10.91
N ALA A 395 -0.84 21.38 -10.80
CA ALA A 395 0.11 22.49 -10.83
C ALA A 395 1.13 22.43 -9.68
N LEU A 396 0.71 22.06 -8.47
CA LEU A 396 1.65 21.87 -7.35
C LEU A 396 2.59 20.69 -7.61
N VAL A 397 2.07 19.56 -8.08
CA VAL A 397 2.89 18.36 -8.41
C VAL A 397 3.94 18.72 -9.45
N ILE A 398 3.55 19.46 -10.50
CA ILE A 398 4.47 19.95 -11.54
C ILE A 398 5.48 20.92 -10.94
N THR A 399 5.05 21.87 -10.11
CA THR A 399 5.95 22.82 -9.43
C THR A 399 7.03 22.08 -8.63
N TYR A 400 6.63 21.13 -7.78
CA TYR A 400 7.56 20.28 -7.04
C TYR A 400 8.52 19.52 -7.98
N ASN A 401 7.98 18.88 -9.02
CA ASN A 401 8.73 18.06 -9.96
C ASN A 401 9.79 18.87 -10.72
N GLU A 402 9.40 19.99 -11.33
CA GLU A 402 10.27 20.78 -12.22
C GLU A 402 11.24 21.67 -11.44
N LYS A 403 10.77 22.36 -10.39
CA LYS A 403 11.58 23.33 -9.64
C LYS A 403 12.56 22.65 -8.69
N PHE A 404 12.19 21.54 -8.07
CA PHE A 404 12.97 20.94 -6.99
C PHE A 404 13.49 19.54 -7.33
N ALA A 405 12.58 18.59 -7.57
CA ALA A 405 12.96 17.17 -7.64
C ALA A 405 13.85 16.81 -8.84
N LYS A 406 13.51 17.29 -10.04
CA LYS A 406 14.32 17.03 -11.25
C LYS A 406 15.72 17.65 -11.16
N PRO A 407 15.89 18.94 -10.80
CA PRO A 407 17.20 19.52 -10.55
C PRO A 407 18.00 18.78 -9.48
N ALA A 408 17.37 18.49 -8.33
CA ALA A 408 18.05 17.83 -7.22
C ALA A 408 18.53 16.41 -7.60
N LYS A 409 17.69 15.63 -8.30
CA LYS A 409 18.07 14.31 -8.81
C LYS A 409 19.20 14.38 -9.84
N LYS A 410 19.22 15.40 -10.70
CA LYS A 410 20.29 15.61 -11.68
C LYS A 410 21.62 15.89 -10.96
N LEU A 411 21.62 16.78 -9.97
CA LEU A 411 22.79 17.06 -9.13
C LEU A 411 23.29 15.81 -8.40
N TRP A 412 22.38 15.03 -7.81
CA TRP A 412 22.70 13.75 -7.16
C TRP A 412 23.39 12.77 -8.12
N SER A 413 22.87 12.68 -9.36
CA SER A 413 23.42 11.80 -10.39
C SER A 413 24.81 12.25 -10.85
N GLU A 414 25.04 13.56 -10.98
CA GLU A 414 26.36 14.12 -11.29
C GLU A 414 27.36 13.88 -10.16
N MET A 415 26.98 14.10 -8.90
CA MET A 415 27.84 13.83 -7.74
C MET A 415 28.28 12.37 -7.69
N LYS A 416 27.34 11.44 -7.95
CA LYS A 416 27.66 10.02 -8.05
C LYS A 416 28.64 9.71 -9.18
N LYS A 417 28.40 10.27 -10.37
CA LYS A 417 29.27 10.09 -11.54
C LYS A 417 30.69 10.61 -11.28
N ASP A 418 30.79 11.72 -10.56
CA ASP A 418 32.05 12.38 -10.26
C ASP A 418 32.78 11.81 -9.04
N GLY A 419 32.15 10.90 -8.29
CA GLY A 419 32.71 10.30 -7.08
C GLY A 419 32.67 11.18 -5.83
N LEU A 420 31.91 12.29 -5.83
CA LEU A 420 31.74 13.18 -4.66
C LEU A 420 31.02 12.47 -3.51
N VAL A 421 30.14 11.53 -3.85
CA VAL A 421 29.40 10.72 -2.89
C VAL A 421 29.68 9.25 -3.18
N LYS A 422 30.02 8.48 -2.13
CA LYS A 422 30.30 7.05 -2.20
C LYS A 422 29.22 6.28 -1.44
N GLY A 423 28.98 5.03 -1.85
CA GLY A 423 28.07 4.13 -1.12
C GLY A 423 26.58 4.47 -1.25
N SER A 424 25.84 4.27 -0.15
CA SER A 424 24.39 4.51 -0.08
C SER A 424 24.07 5.99 0.12
N LEU A 425 22.79 6.36 0.08
CA LEU A 425 22.33 7.72 0.40
C LEU A 425 22.72 8.16 1.82
N PHE A 426 22.84 7.21 2.74
CA PHE A 426 22.93 7.50 4.17
C PHE A 426 24.38 7.61 4.68
N HIS A 427 25.34 7.86 3.78
CA HIS A 427 26.76 8.03 4.11
C HIS A 427 27.24 9.49 4.01
N SER A 428 26.37 10.43 3.63
CA SER A 428 26.72 11.85 3.56
C SER A 428 25.51 12.74 3.82
N ASP A 429 25.77 13.95 4.27
CA ASP A 429 24.73 14.96 4.52
C ASP A 429 24.00 15.34 3.22
N ALA A 430 24.71 15.39 2.08
CA ALA A 430 24.07 15.58 0.77
C ALA A 430 23.04 14.48 0.46
N GLY A 431 23.36 13.24 0.85
CA GLY A 431 22.48 12.10 0.62
C GLY A 431 21.27 12.09 1.54
N TRP A 432 21.43 12.51 2.80
CA TRP A 432 20.33 12.76 3.74
C TRP A 432 19.44 13.92 3.27
N ALA A 433 20.01 15.07 2.93
CA ALA A 433 19.25 16.22 2.41
C ALA A 433 18.49 15.87 1.12
N TRP A 434 19.11 15.11 0.21
CA TRP A 434 18.40 14.59 -0.96
C TRP A 434 17.26 13.65 -0.56
N TRP A 435 17.50 12.71 0.36
CA TRP A 435 16.46 11.79 0.86
C TRP A 435 15.29 12.56 1.46
N GLU A 436 15.53 13.43 2.43
CA GLU A 436 14.50 14.24 3.11
C GLU A 436 13.69 15.07 2.14
N LEU A 437 14.35 15.76 1.20
CA LEU A 437 13.70 16.63 0.23
C LEU A 437 12.57 15.92 -0.55
N TRP A 438 12.78 14.68 -0.97
CA TRP A 438 11.76 13.97 -1.75
C TRP A 438 10.95 12.96 -0.96
N HIS A 439 11.57 12.31 0.03
CA HIS A 439 10.98 11.22 0.80
C HIS A 439 9.99 11.75 1.82
N HIS A 440 10.36 12.79 2.56
CA HIS A 440 9.49 13.39 3.55
C HIS A 440 8.83 14.64 2.95
N GLN A 441 9.62 15.66 2.61
CA GLN A 441 9.05 17.02 2.48
C GLN A 441 8.22 17.12 1.20
N GLY A 442 8.78 16.58 0.11
CA GLY A 442 8.09 16.47 -1.16
C GLY A 442 6.86 15.58 -1.10
N ARG A 443 6.88 14.47 -0.34
CA ARG A 443 5.68 13.63 -0.19
C ARG A 443 4.61 14.39 0.61
N ARG A 444 4.96 15.05 1.72
CA ARG A 444 4.02 15.86 2.52
C ARG A 444 3.31 16.91 1.67
N ALA A 445 4.08 17.74 0.94
CA ALA A 445 3.55 18.77 0.05
C ALA A 445 2.49 18.23 -0.94
N ARG A 446 2.85 17.13 -1.63
CA ARG A 446 2.01 16.55 -2.68
C ARG A 446 0.77 15.85 -2.12
N HIS A 447 0.89 15.18 -0.98
CA HIS A 447 -0.27 14.56 -0.33
C HIS A 447 -1.20 15.62 0.28
N GLY A 448 -0.66 16.69 0.88
CA GLY A 448 -1.42 17.83 1.39
C GLY A 448 -2.34 18.38 0.30
N ALA A 449 -1.79 18.67 -0.87
CA ALA A 449 -2.59 19.19 -1.98
C ALA A 449 -3.58 18.18 -2.55
N ALA A 450 -3.25 16.88 -2.54
CA ALA A 450 -4.13 15.84 -3.04
C ALA A 450 -5.39 15.61 -2.18
N MET A 451 -5.38 16.06 -0.91
CA MET A 451 -6.46 15.81 0.05
C MET A 451 -6.95 17.07 0.76
N SER A 452 -6.65 18.25 0.18
CA SER A 452 -7.09 19.56 0.70
C SER A 452 -6.56 19.89 2.11
N GLY A 453 -5.31 19.53 2.36
CA GLY A 453 -4.56 19.90 3.55
C GLY A 453 -3.60 21.07 3.29
N PRO A 454 -3.98 22.33 3.60
CA PRO A 454 -3.18 23.50 3.25
C PRO A 454 -1.87 23.59 4.05
N ASP A 455 -1.87 23.19 5.33
CA ASP A 455 -0.67 23.31 6.17
C ASP A 455 0.38 22.27 5.75
N TYR A 456 -0.06 21.04 5.48
CA TYR A 456 0.78 20.00 4.88
C TYR A 456 1.24 20.30 3.46
N THR A 457 0.48 21.11 2.72
CA THR A 457 0.90 21.58 1.42
C THR A 457 2.06 22.56 1.55
N HIS A 458 1.95 23.51 2.48
CA HIS A 458 2.91 24.62 2.61
C HIS A 458 3.92 24.40 3.73
N TRP A 459 3.53 24.63 4.99
CA TRP A 459 4.44 24.70 6.14
C TRP A 459 5.14 23.38 6.45
N HIS A 460 4.43 22.25 6.37
CA HIS A 460 5.04 20.92 6.51
C HIS A 460 5.48 20.32 5.16
N GLY A 461 5.37 21.07 4.06
CA GLY A 461 5.56 20.59 2.70
C GLY A 461 6.52 21.46 1.92
N MET A 462 5.99 22.35 1.08
CA MET A 462 6.79 23.17 0.17
C MET A 462 7.78 24.12 0.88
N TYR A 463 7.45 24.57 2.08
CA TYR A 463 8.37 25.34 2.93
C TYR A 463 9.62 24.50 3.25
N ASP A 464 9.43 23.30 3.81
CA ASP A 464 10.53 22.38 4.12
C ASP A 464 11.28 21.94 2.86
N VAL A 465 10.58 21.69 1.74
CA VAL A 465 11.22 21.40 0.44
C VAL A 465 12.14 22.54 0.02
N ALA A 466 11.67 23.78 0.12
CA ALA A 466 12.48 24.94 -0.23
C ALA A 466 13.67 25.08 0.73
N HIS A 467 13.44 24.99 2.04
CA HIS A 467 14.49 25.09 3.04
C HIS A 467 15.62 24.09 2.79
N VAL A 468 15.27 22.79 2.72
CA VAL A 468 16.24 21.72 2.47
C VAL A 468 16.94 21.91 1.12
N PHE A 469 16.22 22.29 0.06
CA PHE A 469 16.84 22.47 -1.25
C PHE A 469 17.89 23.58 -1.23
N TYR A 470 17.52 24.78 -0.79
CA TYR A 470 18.36 25.97 -0.92
C TYR A 470 19.44 26.09 0.15
N PHE A 471 19.14 25.67 1.38
CA PHE A 471 19.98 25.95 2.55
C PHE A 471 20.73 24.73 3.09
N GLU A 472 20.35 23.51 2.70
CA GLU A 472 21.06 22.29 3.10
C GLU A 472 21.71 21.60 1.90
N TYR A 473 20.92 21.26 0.89
CA TYR A 473 21.36 20.44 -0.23
C TYR A 473 22.35 21.15 -1.17
N LEU A 474 22.04 22.37 -1.64
CA LEU A 474 22.93 23.10 -2.53
C LEU A 474 24.28 23.48 -1.87
N PRO A 475 24.32 24.00 -0.62
CA PRO A 475 25.58 24.30 0.05
C PRO A 475 26.44 23.05 0.28
N GLU A 476 25.82 21.94 0.67
CA GLU A 476 26.54 20.69 0.92
C GLU A 476 27.16 20.11 -0.36
N ILE A 477 26.51 20.27 -1.52
CA ILE A 477 27.11 19.93 -2.82
C ILE A 477 28.38 20.76 -3.07
N ILE A 478 28.36 22.05 -2.76
CA ILE A 478 29.53 22.92 -2.94
C ILE A 478 30.67 22.50 -1.99
N ARG A 479 30.35 22.20 -0.72
CA ARG A 479 31.32 21.70 0.26
C ARG A 479 32.00 20.41 -0.23
N LEU A 480 31.22 19.42 -0.67
CA LEU A 480 31.76 18.18 -1.25
C LEU A 480 32.57 18.44 -2.52
N ALA A 481 32.14 19.39 -3.35
CA ALA A 481 32.89 19.76 -4.55
C ALA A 481 34.24 20.42 -4.22
N GLU A 482 34.35 21.18 -3.13
CA GLU A 482 35.61 21.75 -2.64
C GLU A 482 36.57 20.67 -2.16
N GLU A 483 36.10 19.71 -1.36
CA GLU A 483 36.91 18.57 -0.90
C GLU A 483 37.47 17.73 -2.05
N HIS A 484 36.75 17.67 -3.17
CA HIS A 484 37.11 16.86 -4.33
C HIS A 484 37.74 17.68 -5.47
N GLY A 485 38.04 18.97 -5.26
CA GLY A 485 38.66 19.84 -6.29
C GLY A 485 37.79 20.08 -7.53
N LYS A 486 36.45 19.99 -7.40
CA LYS A 486 35.46 20.16 -8.48
C LYS A 486 34.57 21.41 -8.31
N THR A 487 34.94 22.35 -7.44
CA THR A 487 34.17 23.56 -7.13
C THR A 487 33.71 24.33 -8.37
N ALA A 488 34.60 24.56 -9.34
CA ALA A 488 34.27 25.31 -10.56
C ALA A 488 33.14 24.65 -11.38
N LYS A 489 33.11 23.31 -11.44
CA LYS A 489 32.05 22.55 -12.13
C LYS A 489 30.71 22.75 -11.43
N TYR A 490 30.66 22.51 -10.12
CA TYR A 490 29.40 22.51 -9.38
C TYR A 490 28.85 23.92 -9.16
N LYS A 491 29.69 24.94 -8.92
CA LYS A 491 29.26 26.34 -8.91
C LYS A 491 28.59 26.71 -10.22
N LYS A 492 29.20 26.39 -11.38
CA LYS A 492 28.60 26.65 -12.69
C LYS A 492 27.23 25.96 -12.88
N ILE A 493 27.10 24.70 -12.48
CA ILE A 493 25.83 23.95 -12.59
C ILE A 493 24.74 24.60 -11.72
N ILE A 494 25.08 24.94 -10.46
CA ILE A 494 24.16 25.54 -9.50
C ILE A 494 23.80 26.96 -9.91
N ASP A 495 24.75 27.77 -10.37
CA ASP A 495 24.48 29.12 -10.87
C ASP A 495 23.51 29.10 -12.06
N THR A 496 23.77 28.22 -13.04
CA THR A 496 22.87 28.05 -14.19
C THR A 496 21.44 27.67 -13.76
N LEU A 497 21.31 26.88 -12.70
CA LEU A 497 20.01 26.52 -12.13
C LEU A 497 19.34 27.71 -11.44
N LEU A 498 20.09 28.45 -10.62
CA LEU A 498 19.61 29.58 -9.85
C LEU A 498 19.30 30.82 -10.71
N ASP A 499 19.84 30.91 -11.92
CA ASP A 499 19.56 32.00 -12.87
C ASP A 499 18.18 31.87 -13.53
N LYS A 500 17.52 30.71 -13.42
CA LYS A 500 16.16 30.52 -13.92
C LYS A 500 15.16 31.38 -13.14
N PRO A 501 14.09 31.90 -13.80
CA PRO A 501 13.13 32.83 -13.18
C PRO A 501 12.59 32.39 -11.82
N GLU A 502 12.24 31.11 -11.68
CA GLU A 502 11.63 30.54 -10.48
C GLU A 502 12.58 30.44 -9.26
N HIS A 503 13.88 30.63 -9.45
CA HIS A 503 14.91 30.61 -8.40
C HIS A 503 15.55 31.98 -8.12
N LYS A 504 15.27 33.02 -8.94
CA LYS A 504 15.93 34.33 -8.87
C LYS A 504 15.87 34.99 -7.49
N TRP A 505 14.77 34.78 -6.76
CA TRP A 505 14.58 35.32 -5.41
C TRP A 505 15.73 34.96 -4.45
N PHE A 506 16.36 33.80 -4.64
CA PHE A 506 17.43 33.32 -3.77
C PHE A 506 18.71 34.15 -3.90
N LYS A 507 18.98 34.69 -5.10
CA LYS A 507 20.15 35.55 -5.37
C LYS A 507 19.84 37.03 -5.16
N ALA A 508 18.65 37.47 -5.56
CA ALA A 508 18.30 38.89 -5.65
C ALA A 508 17.41 39.40 -4.51
N GLY A 509 16.97 38.52 -3.59
CA GLY A 509 15.90 38.84 -2.67
C GLY A 509 14.55 38.97 -3.38
N PHE A 510 13.57 39.59 -2.73
CA PHE A 510 12.21 39.70 -3.26
C PHE A 510 12.05 40.84 -4.29
N GLY A 511 13.03 41.76 -4.38
CA GLY A 511 12.96 42.94 -5.25
C GLY A 511 11.98 44.00 -4.74
N GLU A 512 12.10 45.23 -5.24
CA GLU A 512 11.30 46.38 -4.77
C GLU A 512 9.80 46.18 -4.92
N GLU A 513 9.34 45.51 -5.99
CA GLU A 513 7.92 45.31 -6.26
C GLU A 513 7.26 44.39 -5.23
N VAL A 514 7.87 43.26 -4.90
CA VAL A 514 7.34 42.34 -3.88
C VAL A 514 7.46 42.97 -2.49
N GLU A 515 8.56 43.67 -2.19
CA GLU A 515 8.68 44.40 -0.93
C GLU A 515 7.60 45.49 -0.79
N LYS A 516 7.25 46.17 -1.88
CA LYS A 516 6.15 47.13 -1.90
C LYS A 516 4.80 46.44 -1.66
N MET A 517 4.53 45.32 -2.35
CA MET A 517 3.32 44.51 -2.14
C MET A 517 3.16 43.95 -0.71
N ILE A 518 4.25 43.80 0.04
CA ILE A 518 4.21 43.36 1.44
C ILE A 518 3.91 44.53 2.39
N LYS A 519 4.34 45.74 2.03
CA LYS A 519 4.19 46.95 2.86
C LYS A 519 2.84 47.64 2.70
N GLU A 520 2.23 47.50 1.52
CA GLU A 520 0.86 47.93 1.19
C GLU A 520 -0.15 46.84 1.55
#